data_AF-A0A969DC14-F1
#
_entry.id   AF-A0A969DC14-F1
#
_cell.length_a   1.000
_cell.length_b   1.000
_cell.length_c   1.000
_cell.angle_alpha   90.00
_cell.angle_beta   90.00
_cell.angle_gamma   90.00
#
_symmetry.space_group_name_H-M   'P 1'
#
loop_
_entity.id
_entity.type
_entity.pdbx_description
1 polymer ?
#
loop_
_entity_poly.entity_id
_entity_poly.type
_entity_poly.pdbx_seq_one_letter_code
_entity_poly.pdbx_strand_id
1 'polypeptide(L)'
;MKKLERTEEEHSKILESIISHTPEEHQGWLKSKLRSSNSLSLSAKLMSLLKSRSLQEIFKHLKRSENAFNVFLDGQLRDKFVNGIVKARNQLSHGNGYDGDVYGKDFRLHIQRLKVLVEILLLKELGFGKEDIGVLLLRSRVGLRIS
;
A
#
# COMPACT_ATOMS: atom_id res chain seq x y z
N MET A 1 -0.11 -4.80 18.64
CA MET A 1 -0.76 -5.98 18.03
C MET A 1 -0.67 -5.89 16.51
N LYS A 2 -0.22 -6.94 15.81
CA LYS A 2 -0.34 -7.01 14.34
C LYS A 2 -1.83 -7.09 14.00
N LYS A 3 -2.34 -6.09 13.26
CA LYS A 3 -3.71 -6.10 12.76
C LYS A 3 -3.76 -7.11 11.62
N LEU A 4 -4.47 -8.21 11.81
CA LEU A 4 -4.76 -9.20 10.78
C LEU A 4 -6.21 -8.96 10.32
N GLU A 5 -6.43 -8.89 9.02
CA GLU A 5 -7.78 -8.96 8.45
C GLU A 5 -8.34 -10.34 8.79
N ARG A 6 -9.45 -10.36 9.53
CA ARG A 6 -10.22 -11.58 9.82
C ARG A 6 -11.21 -11.81 8.68
N THR A 7 -11.76 -13.02 8.58
CA THR A 7 -12.89 -13.23 7.67
C THR A 7 -14.05 -12.32 8.05
N GLU A 8 -14.90 -11.98 7.07
CA GLU A 8 -16.06 -11.12 7.31
C GLU A 8 -16.99 -11.71 8.38
N GLU A 9 -17.10 -13.04 8.41
CA GLU A 9 -17.90 -13.80 9.37
C GLU A 9 -17.34 -13.72 10.80
N GLU A 10 -16.04 -13.91 10.97
CA GLU A 10 -15.38 -13.76 12.28
C GLU A 10 -15.44 -12.32 12.78
N HIS A 11 -15.25 -11.35 11.88
CA HIS A 11 -15.34 -9.94 12.23
C HIS A 11 -16.76 -9.55 12.64
N SER A 12 -17.77 -10.04 11.92
CA SER A 12 -19.18 -9.82 12.24
C SER A 12 -19.55 -10.36 13.61
N LYS A 13 -19.12 -11.59 13.95
CA LYS A 13 -19.37 -12.20 15.28
C LYS A 13 -18.74 -11.38 16.42
N ILE A 14 -17.51 -10.90 16.22
CA ILE A 14 -16.83 -10.05 17.21
C ILE A 14 -17.57 -8.71 17.36
N LEU A 15 -18.01 -8.10 16.25
CA LEU A 15 -18.77 -6.86 16.28
C LEU A 15 -20.10 -7.02 17.02
N GLU A 16 -20.86 -8.07 16.71
CA GLU A 16 -22.13 -8.38 17.38
C GLU A 16 -21.93 -8.56 18.88
N SER A 17 -20.91 -9.32 19.28
CA SER A 17 -20.58 -9.52 20.69
C SER A 17 -20.20 -8.21 21.39
N ILE A 18 -19.48 -7.29 20.75
CA ILE A 18 -19.12 -6.01 21.36
C ILE A 18 -20.34 -5.09 21.47
N ILE A 19 -21.14 -5.02 20.41
CA ILE A 19 -22.33 -4.17 20.34
C ILE A 19 -23.39 -4.65 21.35
N SER A 20 -23.57 -5.95 21.53
CA SER A 20 -24.56 -6.51 22.46
C SER A 20 -24.27 -6.20 23.93
N HIS A 21 -23.02 -5.88 24.28
CA HIS A 21 -22.61 -5.49 25.64
C HIS A 21 -22.53 -3.96 25.82
N THR A 22 -22.96 -3.19 24.82
CA THR A 22 -22.92 -1.72 24.83
C THR A 22 -24.34 -1.16 25.08
N PRO A 23 -24.51 -0.12 25.92
CA PRO A 23 -25.81 0.56 26.11
C PRO A 23 -26.45 0.94 24.78
N GLU A 24 -27.77 0.74 24.63
CA GLU A 24 -28.52 0.96 23.38
C GLU A 24 -28.26 2.35 22.77
N GLU A 25 -28.20 3.38 23.61
CA GLU A 25 -27.91 4.77 23.22
C GLU A 25 -26.55 4.96 22.52
N HIS A 26 -25.59 4.05 22.73
CA HIS A 26 -24.25 4.11 22.16
C HIS A 26 -24.00 3.08 21.05
N GLN A 27 -24.89 2.10 20.88
CA GLN A 27 -24.73 1.03 19.88
C GLN A 27 -24.59 1.58 18.46
N GLY A 28 -25.43 2.55 18.08
CA GLY A 28 -25.40 3.17 16.74
C GLY A 28 -24.07 3.89 16.45
N TRP A 29 -23.59 4.68 17.42
CA TRP A 29 -22.29 5.35 17.32
C TRP A 29 -21.14 4.35 17.24
N LEU A 30 -21.13 3.32 18.10
CA LEU A 30 -20.07 2.32 18.16
C LEU A 30 -20.03 1.48 16.88
N LYS A 31 -21.18 1.05 16.35
CA LYS A 31 -21.29 0.32 15.07
C LYS A 31 -20.70 1.14 13.91
N SER A 32 -20.97 2.46 13.89
CA SER A 32 -20.38 3.36 12.89
C SER A 32 -18.85 3.44 13.02
N LYS A 33 -18.32 3.55 14.25
CA LYS A 33 -16.87 3.60 14.50
C LYS A 33 -16.15 2.30 14.17
N LEU A 34 -16.79 1.15 14.39
CA LEU A 34 -16.19 -0.15 14.19
C LEU A 34 -16.40 -0.73 12.79
N ARG A 35 -17.15 -0.07 11.90
CA ARG A 35 -17.45 -0.54 10.54
C ARG A 35 -16.19 -0.91 9.74
N SER A 36 -15.12 -0.13 9.87
CA SER A 36 -13.84 -0.37 9.18
C SER A 36 -12.78 -0.98 10.10
N SER A 37 -13.16 -1.47 11.29
CA SER A 37 -12.23 -1.97 12.29
C SER A 37 -11.45 -3.21 11.82
N ASN A 38 -12.00 -4.02 10.92
CA ASN A 38 -11.30 -5.15 10.31
C ASN A 38 -10.26 -4.73 9.28
N SER A 39 -10.41 -3.55 8.67
CA SER A 39 -9.56 -3.14 7.56
C SER A 39 -8.10 -2.93 7.99
N LEU A 40 -7.17 -3.42 7.19
CA LEU A 40 -5.75 -3.16 7.40
C LEU A 40 -5.45 -1.65 7.37
N SER A 41 -4.49 -1.22 8.19
CA SER A 41 -3.93 0.12 8.06
C SER A 41 -3.26 0.27 6.69
N LEU A 42 -3.09 1.49 6.18
CA LEU A 42 -2.40 1.72 4.90
C LEU A 42 -1.00 1.05 4.86
N SER A 43 -0.24 1.17 5.95
CA SER A 43 1.06 0.50 6.09
C SER A 43 0.93 -1.02 5.92
N ALA A 44 -0.04 -1.63 6.60
CA ALA A 44 -0.26 -3.06 6.52
C ALA A 44 -0.78 -3.51 5.14
N LYS A 45 -1.65 -2.73 4.49
CA LYS A 45 -2.11 -2.97 3.11
C LYS A 45 -0.93 -2.97 2.13
N LEU A 46 -0.12 -1.91 2.16
CA LEU A 46 1.06 -1.80 1.31
C LEU A 46 2.03 -2.96 1.58
N MET A 47 2.31 -3.28 2.84
CA MET A 47 3.19 -4.39 3.19
C MET A 47 2.66 -5.76 2.74
N SER A 48 1.35 -5.98 2.83
CA SER A 48 0.71 -7.22 2.35
C SER A 48 0.87 -7.36 0.83
N LEU A 49 0.52 -6.31 0.07
CA LEU A 49 0.69 -6.27 -1.38
C LEU A 49 2.14 -6.53 -1.79
N LEU A 50 3.06 -5.81 -1.15
CA LEU A 50 4.49 -5.88 -1.41
C LEU A 50 5.08 -7.25 -1.08
N LYS A 51 4.52 -7.99 -0.12
CA LYS A 51 4.95 -9.35 0.22
C LYS A 51 4.21 -10.45 -0.56
N SER A 52 3.20 -10.11 -1.35
CA SER A 52 2.44 -11.09 -2.11
C SER A 52 3.34 -11.84 -3.10
N ARG A 53 3.13 -13.15 -3.22
CA ARG A 53 3.94 -14.02 -4.10
C ARG A 53 3.94 -13.52 -5.54
N SER A 54 2.76 -13.17 -6.06
CA SER A 54 2.61 -12.69 -7.44
C SER A 54 3.47 -11.45 -7.72
N LEU A 55 3.51 -10.49 -6.80
CA LEU A 55 4.29 -9.27 -6.98
C LEU A 55 5.79 -9.52 -6.79
N GLN A 56 6.16 -10.41 -5.87
CA GLN A 56 7.53 -10.84 -5.67
C GLN A 56 8.10 -11.56 -6.92
N GLU A 57 7.30 -12.34 -7.63
CA GLU A 57 7.70 -12.98 -8.88
C GLU A 57 7.96 -11.95 -9.99
N ILE A 58 7.13 -10.91 -10.09
CA ILE A 58 7.34 -9.79 -11.02
C ILE A 58 8.62 -9.03 -10.67
N PHE A 59 8.83 -8.66 -9.41
CA PHE A 59 10.05 -7.97 -8.98
C PHE A 59 11.32 -8.80 -9.22
N LYS A 60 11.24 -10.12 -9.01
CA LYS A 60 12.35 -11.03 -9.30
C LYS A 60 12.67 -11.08 -10.80
N HIS A 61 11.66 -11.03 -11.66
CA HIS A 61 11.84 -10.95 -13.10
C HIS A 61 12.50 -9.62 -13.51
N LEU A 62 11.95 -8.49 -13.06
CA LEU A 62 12.50 -7.14 -13.32
C LEU A 62 13.96 -6.97 -12.86
N LYS A 63 14.30 -7.56 -11.71
CA LYS A 63 15.68 -7.53 -11.19
C LYS A 63 16.66 -8.27 -12.10
N ARG A 64 16.22 -9.37 -12.71
CA ARG A 64 17.04 -10.21 -13.61
C ARG A 64 17.19 -9.60 -15.00
N SER A 65 16.17 -8.90 -15.49
CA SER A 65 16.14 -8.44 -16.87
C SER A 65 17.13 -7.31 -17.13
N GLU A 66 17.41 -6.41 -16.19
CA GLU A 66 18.21 -5.23 -16.54
C GLU A 66 19.22 -4.67 -15.52
N ASN A 67 19.40 -5.17 -14.29
CA ASN A 67 20.17 -4.45 -13.23
C ASN A 67 19.70 -3.00 -12.95
N ALA A 68 18.84 -2.42 -13.79
CA ALA A 68 18.31 -1.06 -13.76
C ALA A 68 17.19 -0.92 -12.75
N PHE A 69 16.47 -2.00 -12.48
CA PHE A 69 15.53 -2.07 -11.35
C PHE A 69 16.28 -2.37 -10.05
N ASN A 70 17.24 -1.50 -9.73
CA ASN A 70 17.93 -1.54 -8.46
C ASN A 70 16.91 -1.26 -7.34
N VAL A 71 16.62 -2.33 -6.57
CA VAL A 71 16.45 -2.26 -5.12
C VAL A 71 15.27 -1.43 -4.61
N PHE A 72 14.11 -1.44 -5.27
CA PHE A 72 13.05 -0.57 -4.78
C PHE A 72 12.37 -1.08 -3.48
N LEU A 73 12.33 -2.39 -3.26
CA LEU A 73 11.43 -2.99 -2.27
C LEU A 73 12.00 -4.24 -1.57
N ASP A 74 13.33 -4.35 -1.47
CA ASP A 74 13.94 -5.35 -0.57
C ASP A 74 14.15 -4.77 0.84
N GLY A 75 14.15 -5.67 1.83
CA GLY A 75 14.47 -5.40 3.23
C GLY A 75 14.06 -4.01 3.74
N GLN A 76 15.07 -3.21 4.08
CA GLN A 76 14.92 -1.88 4.68
C GLN A 76 14.37 -0.82 3.73
N LEU A 77 14.60 -0.93 2.41
CA LEU A 77 14.13 0.07 1.43
C LEU A 77 12.61 -0.02 1.24
N ARG A 78 12.07 -1.23 1.30
CA ARG A 78 10.61 -1.44 1.37
C ARG A 78 9.99 -0.73 2.57
N ASP A 79 10.58 -0.91 3.75
CA ASP A 79 10.00 -0.39 4.98
C ASP A 79 10.12 1.16 5.00
N LYS A 80 11.23 1.71 4.49
CA LYS A 80 11.38 3.16 4.24
C LYS A 80 10.35 3.70 3.26
N PHE A 81 10.08 2.98 2.16
CA PHE A 81 9.05 3.35 1.19
C PHE A 81 7.66 3.42 1.83
N VAL A 82 7.26 2.35 2.54
CA VAL A 82 5.94 2.29 3.19
C VAL A 82 5.79 3.41 4.21
N ASN A 83 6.80 3.63 5.05
CA ASN A 83 6.76 4.71 6.04
C ASN A 83 6.71 6.10 5.37
N GLY A 84 7.43 6.29 4.28
CA GLY A 84 7.40 7.53 3.48
C GLY A 84 6.00 7.84 2.94
N ILE A 85 5.33 6.83 2.35
CA ILE A 85 3.95 7.00 1.85
C ILE A 85 2.96 7.29 2.99
N VAL A 86 3.07 6.59 4.12
CA VAL A 86 2.19 6.83 5.27
C VAL A 86 2.38 8.23 5.83
N LYS A 87 3.64 8.68 5.96
CA LYS A 87 3.97 10.03 6.42
C LYS A 87 3.41 11.08 5.46
N ALA A 88 3.66 10.92 4.16
CA ALA A 88 3.17 11.82 3.11
C ALA A 88 1.65 11.95 3.15
N ARG A 89 0.91 10.83 3.21
CA ARG A 89 -0.54 10.86 3.33
C ARG A 89 -0.99 11.56 4.62
N ASN A 90 -0.40 11.22 5.77
CA ASN A 90 -0.81 11.82 7.04
C ASN A 90 -0.59 13.33 7.05
N GLN A 91 0.51 13.80 6.46
CA GLN A 91 0.77 15.24 6.28
C GLN A 91 -0.29 15.89 5.39
N LEU A 92 -0.68 15.26 4.27
CA LEU A 92 -1.72 15.78 3.39
C LEU A 92 -3.13 15.77 4.02
N SER A 93 -3.43 14.78 4.88
CA SER A 93 -4.76 14.62 5.48
C SER A 93 -4.97 15.41 6.78
N HIS A 94 -3.91 15.70 7.54
CA HIS A 94 -4.01 16.30 8.88
C HIS A 94 -3.08 17.50 9.08
N GLY A 95 -2.26 17.88 8.10
CA GLY A 95 -1.38 19.03 8.19
C GLY A 95 -2.16 20.33 8.09
N ASN A 96 -2.25 21.08 9.20
CA ASN A 96 -2.59 22.49 9.18
C ASN A 96 -1.37 23.27 8.69
N GLY A 97 -1.38 23.71 7.43
CA GLY A 97 -0.35 24.62 6.94
C GLY A 97 0.59 23.98 5.93
N TYR A 98 0.51 24.53 4.72
CA TYR A 98 1.37 24.28 3.59
C TYR A 98 2.72 24.97 3.86
N ASP A 99 3.58 24.36 4.68
CA ASP A 99 4.91 24.93 4.92
C ASP A 99 5.86 24.45 3.82
N GLY A 100 5.84 25.18 2.69
CA GLY A 100 6.83 25.28 1.60
C GLY A 100 7.42 24.02 0.96
N ASP A 101 7.90 23.07 1.75
CA ASP A 101 8.77 21.94 1.35
C ASP A 101 8.16 20.55 1.63
N VAL A 102 6.83 20.46 1.75
CA VAL A 102 6.10 19.16 1.83
C VAL A 102 6.40 18.27 0.62
N TYR A 103 6.79 18.88 -0.52
CA TYR A 103 7.05 18.23 -1.81
C TYR A 103 8.55 18.12 -2.14
N GLY A 104 9.38 17.95 -1.12
CA GLY A 104 10.81 17.71 -1.25
C GLY A 104 11.16 16.44 -2.05
N LYS A 105 12.45 16.23 -2.30
CA LYS A 105 12.99 15.13 -3.13
C LYS A 105 12.42 13.75 -2.74
N ASP A 106 12.33 13.48 -1.43
CA ASP A 106 11.83 12.20 -0.92
C ASP A 106 10.34 12.00 -1.23
N PHE A 107 9.51 13.03 -1.10
CA PHE A 107 8.09 12.94 -1.46
C PHE A 107 7.91 12.60 -2.94
N ARG A 108 8.60 13.33 -3.83
CA ARG A 108 8.50 13.10 -5.28
C ARG A 108 8.93 11.69 -5.65
N LEU A 109 10.02 11.24 -5.04
CA LEU A 109 10.54 9.91 -5.19
C LEU A 109 9.49 8.87 -4.75
N HIS A 110 8.93 8.99 -3.55
CA HIS A 110 7.87 8.11 -3.06
C HIS A 110 6.64 8.05 -3.99
N ILE A 111 6.21 9.19 -4.54
CA ILE A 111 5.09 9.22 -5.49
C ILE A 111 5.43 8.51 -6.81
N GLN A 112 6.63 8.72 -7.38
CA GLN A 112 7.05 8.01 -8.58
C GLN A 112 7.05 6.49 -8.38
N ARG A 113 7.55 6.06 -7.22
CA ARG A 113 7.58 4.66 -6.82
C ARG A 113 6.19 4.07 -6.64
N LEU A 114 5.27 4.83 -6.05
CA LEU A 114 3.87 4.43 -5.93
C LEU A 114 3.20 4.31 -7.31
N LYS A 115 3.49 5.22 -8.25
CA LYS A 115 2.97 5.14 -9.63
C LYS A 115 3.36 3.83 -10.31
N VAL A 116 4.64 3.45 -10.25
CA VAL A 116 5.09 2.18 -10.82
C VAL A 116 4.43 0.98 -10.15
N LEU A 117 4.25 1.00 -8.84
CA LEU A 117 3.52 -0.06 -8.14
C LEU A 117 2.07 -0.18 -8.64
N VAL A 118 1.38 0.95 -8.83
CA VAL A 118 0.01 0.97 -9.38
C VAL A 118 -0.03 0.47 -10.82
N GLU A 119 0.92 0.86 -11.66
CA GLU A 119 1.03 0.38 -13.04
C GLU A 119 1.24 -1.12 -13.11
N ILE A 120 2.14 -1.68 -12.29
CA ILE A 120 2.34 -3.15 -12.18
C ILE A 120 1.03 -3.84 -11.80
N LEU A 121 0.33 -3.32 -10.76
CA LEU A 121 -0.92 -3.91 -10.29
C LEU A 121 -1.99 -3.85 -11.38
N LEU A 122 -2.13 -2.71 -12.05
CA LEU A 122 -3.10 -2.55 -13.13
C LEU A 122 -2.84 -3.52 -14.29
N LEU A 123 -1.59 -3.60 -14.76
CA LEU A 123 -1.23 -4.53 -15.84
C LEU A 123 -1.49 -5.99 -15.43
N LYS A 124 -1.19 -6.35 -14.18
CA LYS A 124 -1.50 -7.67 -13.66
C LYS A 124 -3.02 -7.95 -13.66
N GLU A 125 -3.83 -7.00 -13.19
CA GLU A 125 -5.30 -7.15 -13.19
C GLU A 125 -5.88 -7.23 -14.61
N LEU A 126 -5.21 -6.63 -15.59
CA LEU A 126 -5.54 -6.77 -17.02
C LEU A 126 -5.08 -8.10 -17.64
N GLY A 127 -4.43 -8.97 -16.86
CA GLY A 127 -4.02 -10.31 -17.30
C GLY A 127 -2.63 -10.38 -17.95
N PHE A 128 -1.83 -9.32 -17.89
CA PHE A 128 -0.47 -9.35 -18.45
C PHE A 128 0.47 -10.24 -17.61
N GLY A 129 1.30 -11.01 -18.31
CA GLY A 129 2.35 -11.82 -17.68
C GLY A 129 3.50 -10.96 -17.15
N LYS A 130 4.33 -11.53 -16.26
CA LYS A 130 5.47 -10.82 -15.67
C LYS A 130 6.50 -10.37 -16.72
N GLU A 131 6.62 -11.12 -17.81
CA GLU A 131 7.46 -10.80 -18.97
C GLU A 131 6.95 -9.55 -19.69
N ASP A 132 5.65 -9.51 -20.03
CA ASP A 132 5.03 -8.37 -20.71
C ASP A 132 5.03 -7.12 -19.84
N ILE A 133 4.74 -7.28 -18.55
CA ILE A 133 4.82 -6.20 -17.55
C ILE A 133 6.23 -5.60 -17.55
N GLY A 134 7.27 -6.44 -17.59
CA GLY A 134 8.65 -5.97 -17.68
C GLY A 134 8.89 -5.11 -18.91
N VAL A 135 8.53 -5.61 -20.09
CA VAL A 135 8.71 -4.88 -21.35
C VAL A 135 7.96 -3.55 -21.36
N LEU A 136 6.71 -3.54 -20.90
CA LEU A 136 5.86 -2.35 -20.88
C LEU A 136 6.38 -1.28 -19.92
N LEU A 137 6.85 -1.67 -18.73
CA LEU A 137 7.40 -0.73 -17.76
C LEU A 137 8.71 -0.11 -18.23
N LEU A 138 9.58 -0.90 -18.88
CA LEU A 138 10.85 -0.41 -19.42
C LEU A 138 10.66 0.55 -20.60
N ARG A 139 9.63 0.32 -21.42
CA ARG A 139 9.24 1.23 -22.50
C ARG A 139 8.51 2.48 -22.00
N SER A 140 7.97 2.44 -20.78
CA SER A 140 7.32 3.60 -20.17
C SER A 140 8.37 4.63 -19.73
N ARG A 141 8.06 5.92 -19.88
CA ARG A 141 8.89 7.02 -19.33
C ARG A 141 9.02 6.98 -17.80
N VAL A 142 8.22 6.16 -17.13
CA VAL A 142 8.13 6.05 -15.66
C VAL A 142 9.21 5.10 -15.13
N GLY A 143 9.47 3.98 -15.82
CA GLY A 143 10.53 3.03 -15.44
C GLY A 143 11.95 3.63 -15.51
N LEU A 144 12.19 4.51 -16.49
CA LEU A 144 13.50 5.13 -16.75
C LEU A 144 13.91 6.25 -15.77
N ARG A 145 13.01 6.73 -14.91
CA ARG A 145 13.25 7.90 -14.03
C ARG A 145 13.45 7.55 -12.55
N ILE A 146 13.54 6.27 -12.21
CA ILE A 146 13.70 5.81 -10.80
C ILE A 146 15.18 5.77 -10.37
N SER A 147 16.13 5.98 -11.30
CA SER A 147 17.57 6.10 -11.03
C SER A 147 17.96 7.43 -10.37
#